data_AF-A0A0K0GG10-F1
#
_entry.id   AF-A0A0K0GG10-F1
#
_cell.length_a   1.000
_cell.length_b   1.000
_cell.length_c   1.000
_cell.angle_alpha   90.00
_cell.angle_beta   90.00
_cell.angle_gamma   90.00
#
_symmetry.space_group_name_H-M   'P 1'
#
loop_
_entity.id
_entity.type
_entity.pdbx_description
1 polymer ?
#
loop_
_entity_poly.entity_id
_entity_poly.type
_entity_poly.pdbx_seq_one_letter_code
_entity_poly.pdbx_strand_id
1 'polypeptide(L)'
;MWSFAQVQSLPKPKEFYFDEDRSTTKVVIAFQGQGDAVVERLAAMVQRDARAVDPRAQLASLAYADGRMQLGDEFYQGALALVSNGSPQYRAITWNYGWDLLRAD
;
A
#
# COMPACT_ATOMS: atom_id res chain seq x y z
N MET A 1 -42.26 23.39 40.50
CA MET A 1 -42.18 23.65 39.04
C MET A 1 -41.15 22.72 38.46
N TRP A 2 -41.54 21.77 37.62
CA TRP A 2 -40.60 20.92 36.89
C TRP A 2 -40.47 21.48 35.47
N SER A 3 -39.23 21.76 35.07
CA SER A 3 -38.91 22.26 33.72
C SER A 3 -38.70 21.05 32.82
N PHE A 4 -39.57 20.86 31.83
CA PHE A 4 -39.37 19.84 30.80
C PHE A 4 -38.37 20.37 29.78
N ALA A 5 -37.19 19.77 29.73
CA ALA A 5 -36.22 20.02 28.66
C ALA A 5 -36.86 19.59 27.33
N GLN A 6 -37.06 20.55 26.42
CA GLN A 6 -37.53 20.27 25.06
C GLN A 6 -36.42 19.51 24.32
N VAL A 7 -36.69 18.27 23.97
CA VAL A 7 -35.86 17.48 23.06
C VAL A 7 -35.85 18.20 21.71
N GLN A 8 -34.74 18.87 21.40
CA GLN A 8 -34.51 19.42 20.08
C GLN A 8 -34.35 18.23 19.12
N SER A 9 -35.30 18.05 18.21
CA SER A 9 -35.22 16.97 17.23
C SER A 9 -33.94 17.15 16.41
N LEU A 10 -32.98 16.24 16.60
CA LEU A 10 -31.77 16.24 15.79
C LEU A 10 -32.18 16.02 14.33
N PRO A 11 -31.71 16.85 13.38
CA PRO A 11 -31.97 16.63 11.97
C PRO A 11 -31.45 15.24 11.59
N LYS A 12 -32.20 14.54 10.72
CA LYS A 12 -31.78 13.22 10.23
C LYS A 12 -30.35 13.32 9.68
N PRO A 13 -29.46 12.35 10.00
CA PRO A 13 -28.11 12.33 9.43
C PRO A 13 -28.18 12.48 7.91
N LYS A 14 -27.44 13.44 7.37
CA LYS A 14 -27.26 13.52 5.92
C LYS A 14 -26.40 12.33 5.53
N GLU A 15 -26.94 11.46 4.68
CA GLU A 15 -26.16 10.40 4.08
C GLU A 15 -25.17 11.04 3.10
N PHE A 16 -23.88 10.98 3.43
CA PHE A 16 -22.80 11.33 2.52
C PHE A 16 -22.48 10.09 1.70
N TYR A 17 -22.83 10.13 0.43
CA TYR A 17 -22.40 9.15 -0.54
C TYR A 17 -21.00 9.53 -0.99
N PHE A 18 -20.02 8.73 -0.60
CA PHE A 18 -18.66 8.84 -1.12
C PHE A 18 -18.58 7.94 -2.35
N ASP A 19 -18.42 8.56 -3.51
CA ASP A 19 -18.02 7.81 -4.70
C ASP A 19 -16.63 7.20 -4.47
N GLU A 20 -16.38 6.03 -5.05
CA GLU A 20 -15.04 5.45 -5.04
C GLU A 20 -14.07 6.43 -5.69
N ASP A 21 -13.16 6.98 -4.89
CA ASP A 21 -12.10 7.82 -5.42
C ASP A 21 -11.16 6.94 -6.24
N ARG A 22 -11.27 7.03 -7.57
CA ARG A 22 -10.40 6.32 -8.52
C ARG A 22 -8.93 6.70 -8.39
N SER A 23 -8.62 7.78 -7.68
CA SER A 23 -7.26 8.20 -7.34
C SER A 23 -6.69 7.51 -6.09
N THR A 24 -7.51 6.70 -5.40
CA THR A 24 -7.06 5.89 -4.26
C THR A 24 -5.89 5.01 -4.67
N THR A 25 -4.79 5.17 -3.95
CA THR A 25 -3.57 4.41 -4.21
C THR A 25 -3.76 2.95 -3.78
N LYS A 26 -3.49 2.03 -4.71
CA LYS A 26 -3.71 0.58 -4.52
C LYS A 26 -2.43 -0.12 -4.06
N VAL A 27 -2.63 -1.31 -3.47
CA VAL A 27 -1.52 -2.21 -3.13
C VAL A 27 -0.80 -2.62 -4.42
N VAL A 28 0.53 -2.61 -4.40
CA VAL A 28 1.32 -3.09 -5.54
C VAL A 28 1.40 -4.62 -5.50
N ILE A 29 0.70 -5.27 -6.45
CA ILE A 29 0.68 -6.73 -6.58
C ILE A 29 0.99 -7.10 -8.03
N ALA A 30 2.20 -7.60 -8.27
CA ALA A 30 2.64 -8.12 -9.56
C ALA A 30 2.32 -9.60 -9.75
N PHE A 31 2.27 -10.37 -8.66
CA PHE A 31 1.89 -11.79 -8.67
C PHE A 31 0.99 -12.12 -7.48
N GLN A 32 -0.16 -12.73 -7.77
CA GLN A 32 -1.12 -13.17 -6.76
C GLN A 32 -0.68 -14.50 -6.12
N GLY A 33 -0.96 -14.67 -4.83
CA GLY A 33 -0.70 -15.91 -4.10
C GLY A 33 -0.28 -15.65 -2.65
N GLN A 34 0.23 -16.69 -1.98
CA GLN A 34 0.75 -16.61 -0.60
C GLN A 34 1.99 -17.50 -0.43
N GLY A 35 2.79 -17.19 0.61
CA GLY A 35 3.94 -17.99 1.02
C GLY A 35 5.12 -17.99 0.04
N ASP A 36 6.02 -18.95 0.24
CA ASP A 36 7.33 -19.00 -0.42
C ASP A 36 7.25 -19.06 -1.94
N ALA A 37 6.23 -19.72 -2.49
CA ALA A 37 6.04 -19.82 -3.94
C ALA A 37 5.88 -18.43 -4.62
N VAL A 38 5.26 -17.47 -3.92
CA VAL A 38 5.17 -16.10 -4.41
C VAL A 38 6.53 -15.41 -4.37
N VAL A 39 7.27 -15.58 -3.28
CA VAL A 39 8.61 -15.00 -3.13
C VAL A 39 9.54 -15.50 -4.23
N GLU A 40 9.59 -16.82 -4.46
CA GLU A 40 10.39 -17.44 -5.52
C GLU A 40 10.00 -16.92 -6.91
N ARG A 41 8.69 -16.83 -7.18
CA ARG A 41 8.20 -16.35 -8.47
C ARG A 41 8.58 -14.89 -8.72
N LEU A 42 8.41 -14.03 -7.72
CA LEU A 42 8.77 -12.61 -7.83
C LEU A 42 10.30 -12.45 -7.95
N ALA A 43 11.08 -13.20 -7.18
CA ALA A 43 12.53 -13.19 -7.27
C ALA A 43 13.02 -13.58 -8.67
N ALA A 44 12.43 -14.63 -9.26
CA ALA A 44 12.72 -15.03 -10.63
C ALA A 44 12.37 -13.93 -11.66
N MET A 45 11.27 -13.18 -11.45
CA MET A 45 10.92 -12.04 -12.31
C MET A 45 11.95 -10.93 -12.23
N VAL A 46 12.40 -10.56 -11.02
CA VAL A 46 13.42 -9.52 -10.79
C VAL A 46 14.80 -9.94 -11.31
N GLN A 47 15.17 -11.21 -11.19
CA GLN A 47 16.42 -11.73 -11.74
C GLN A 47 16.43 -11.70 -13.27
N ARG A 48 15.31 -12.04 -13.90
CA ARG A 48 15.18 -12.05 -15.37
C ARG A 48 15.10 -10.64 -15.96
N ASP A 49 14.49 -9.70 -15.24
CA ASP A 49 14.30 -8.33 -15.69
C ASP A 49 14.69 -7.33 -14.59
N ALA A 50 15.82 -6.66 -14.80
CA ALA A 50 16.32 -5.62 -13.90
C ALA A 50 15.34 -4.45 -13.74
N ARG A 51 14.40 -4.27 -14.69
CA ARG A 51 13.34 -3.24 -14.69
C ARG A 51 12.00 -3.73 -14.14
N ALA A 52 11.95 -4.88 -13.50
CA ALA A 52 10.75 -5.41 -12.85
C ALA A 52 10.34 -4.61 -11.59
N VAL A 53 9.79 -3.40 -11.78
CA VAL A 53 9.42 -2.47 -10.72
C VAL A 53 8.40 -3.07 -9.75
N ASP A 54 7.23 -3.49 -10.25
CA ASP A 54 6.15 -3.97 -9.38
C ASP A 54 6.53 -5.28 -8.66
N PRO A 55 7.19 -6.27 -9.31
CA PRO A 55 7.69 -7.44 -8.59
C PRO A 55 8.70 -7.10 -7.49
N ARG A 56 9.57 -6.12 -7.73
CA ARG A 56 10.54 -5.66 -6.73
C ARG A 56 9.83 -4.97 -5.55
N ALA A 57 8.86 -4.09 -5.82
CA ALA A 57 8.07 -3.45 -4.78
C ALA A 57 7.24 -4.46 -3.96
N GLN A 58 6.71 -5.52 -4.59
CA GLN A 58 6.00 -6.57 -3.86
C GLN A 58 6.94 -7.44 -3.00
N LEU A 59 8.14 -7.76 -3.48
CA LEU A 59 9.18 -8.41 -2.66
C LEU A 59 9.56 -7.56 -1.44
N ALA A 60 9.62 -6.25 -1.61
CA ALA A 60 9.90 -5.32 -0.52
C ALA A 60 8.86 -5.45 0.60
N SER A 61 7.57 -5.45 0.23
CA SER A 61 6.46 -5.60 1.18
C SER A 61 6.49 -6.95 1.91
N LEU A 62 6.78 -8.04 1.19
CA LEU A 62 6.95 -9.37 1.79
C LEU A 62 8.15 -9.42 2.75
N ALA A 63 9.26 -8.78 2.40
CA ALA A 63 10.42 -8.71 3.29
C ALA A 63 10.10 -7.93 4.58
N TYR A 64 9.34 -6.84 4.49
CA TYR A 64 8.84 -6.09 5.64
C TYR A 64 7.93 -6.96 6.53
N ALA A 65 6.98 -7.69 5.93
CA ALA A 65 6.09 -8.60 6.67
C ALA A 65 6.85 -9.72 7.40
N ASP A 66 8.00 -10.14 6.88
CA ASP A 66 8.89 -11.14 7.49
C ASP A 66 9.90 -10.53 8.50
N GLY A 67 9.82 -9.24 8.81
CA GLY A 67 10.75 -8.54 9.71
C GLY A 67 12.16 -8.27 9.13
N ARG A 68 12.34 -8.46 7.81
CA ARG A 68 13.61 -8.23 7.10
C ARG A 68 13.69 -6.80 6.57
N MET A 69 13.66 -5.81 7.47
CA MET A 69 13.54 -4.38 7.15
C MET A 69 14.60 -3.89 6.15
N GLN A 70 15.87 -4.20 6.37
CA GLN A 70 16.96 -3.77 5.48
C GLN A 70 16.77 -4.29 4.05
N LEU A 71 16.34 -5.55 3.90
CA LEU A 71 16.08 -6.13 2.59
C LEU A 71 14.85 -5.48 1.93
N GLY A 72 13.82 -5.17 2.73
CA GLY A 72 12.67 -4.40 2.30
C GLY A 72 13.07 -3.04 1.74
N ASP A 73 13.95 -2.31 2.44
CA ASP A 73 14.49 -1.03 2.00
C ASP A 73 15.24 -1.15 0.67
N GLU A 74 16.15 -2.11 0.55
CA GLU A 74 16.91 -2.34 -0.68
C GLU A 74 15.98 -2.57 -1.89
N PHE A 75 14.92 -3.36 -1.71
CA PHE A 75 13.95 -3.58 -2.77
C PHE A 75 13.12 -2.34 -3.09
N TYR A 76 12.60 -1.62 -2.08
CA TYR A 76 11.83 -0.40 -2.33
C TYR A 76 12.66 0.69 -3.01
N GLN A 77 13.86 0.96 -2.52
CA GLN A 77 14.76 1.94 -3.13
C GLN A 77 15.14 1.53 -4.55
N GLY A 78 15.41 0.24 -4.78
CA GLY A 78 15.67 -0.29 -6.12
C GLY A 78 14.46 -0.18 -7.06
N ALA A 79 13.23 -0.21 -6.57
CA ALA A 79 12.03 0.00 -7.37
C ALA A 79 11.81 1.49 -7.66
N LEU A 80 11.97 2.36 -6.66
CA LEU A 80 11.84 3.80 -6.78
C LEU A 80 12.87 4.42 -7.73
N ALA A 81 14.09 3.88 -7.76
CA ALA A 81 15.14 4.32 -8.68
C ALA A 81 14.82 4.10 -10.17
N LEU A 82 13.85 3.23 -10.49
CA LEU A 82 13.45 2.91 -11.86
C LEU A 82 12.25 3.71 -12.37
N VAL A 83 11.53 4.39 -11.49
CA VAL A 83 10.30 5.11 -11.83
C VAL A 83 10.52 6.61 -11.82
N SER A 84 9.83 7.34 -12.70
CA SER A 84 9.89 8.79 -12.70
C SER A 84 9.20 9.37 -11.46
N ASN A 85 9.86 10.32 -10.81
CA ASN A 85 9.31 11.06 -9.67
C ASN A 85 7.95 11.67 -10.04
N GLY A 86 6.98 11.53 -9.14
CA GLY A 86 5.62 12.06 -9.34
C GLY A 86 4.74 11.27 -10.32
N SER A 87 5.24 10.17 -10.90
CA SER A 87 4.38 9.25 -11.66
C SER A 87 3.34 8.58 -10.75
N PRO A 88 2.20 8.10 -11.30
CA PRO A 88 1.25 7.31 -10.53
C PRO A 88 1.89 6.08 -9.87
N GLN A 89 2.81 5.41 -10.57
CA GLN A 89 3.54 4.25 -10.04
C GLN A 89 4.48 4.63 -8.89
N TYR A 90 5.20 5.76 -9.00
CA TYR A 90 6.01 6.29 -7.90
C TYR A 90 5.18 6.55 -6.63
N ARG A 91 4.01 7.19 -6.78
CA ARG A 91 3.08 7.43 -5.65
C ARG A 91 2.60 6.11 -5.06
N ALA A 92 2.27 5.13 -5.90
CA ALA A 92 1.87 3.81 -5.45
C ALA A 92 2.95 3.12 -4.61
N ILE A 93 4.18 3.08 -5.10
CA ILE A 93 5.30 2.44 -4.39
C ILE A 93 5.58 3.17 -3.08
N THR A 94 5.64 4.51 -3.10
CA THR A 94 5.91 5.31 -1.90
C THR A 94 4.83 5.13 -0.83
N TRP A 95 3.56 5.03 -1.23
CA TRP A 95 2.45 4.75 -0.32
C TRP A 95 2.57 3.37 0.33
N ASN A 96 2.85 2.33 -0.46
CA ASN A 96 3.03 0.97 0.07
C ASN A 96 4.24 0.93 1.02
N TYR A 97 5.35 1.57 0.65
CA TYR A 97 6.54 1.66 1.50
C TYR A 97 6.25 2.35 2.83
N GLY A 98 5.54 3.49 2.82
CA GLY A 98 5.15 4.19 4.04
C GLY A 98 4.27 3.36 4.96
N TRP A 99 3.35 2.56 4.40
CA TRP A 99 2.52 1.64 5.18
C TRP A 99 3.32 0.50 5.79
N ASP A 100 4.28 -0.05 5.06
CA ASP A 100 5.11 -1.14 5.57
C ASP A 100 6.09 -0.65 6.63
N LEU A 101 6.64 0.57 6.49
CA LEU A 101 7.39 1.26 7.55
C LEU A 101 6.55 1.51 8.80
N LEU A 102 5.29 1.92 8.65
CA LEU A 102 4.40 2.16 9.78
C LEU A 102 4.07 0.87 10.55
N ARG A 103 4.03 -0.27 9.86
CA ARG A 103 3.74 -1.59 10.45
C ARG A 103 5.00 -2.32 10.90
N ALA A 104 6.19 -1.80 10.57
CA ALA A 104 7.45 -2.33 11.04
C ALA A 104 7.62 -1.90 12.51
N ASP A 105 7.47 -2.86 13.42
CA ASP A 105 7.65 -2.68 14.86
C ASP A 105 9.13 -2.57 15.26
#